data_AF-A0A9Q0FVZ2-F1
#
_entry.id   AF-A0A9Q0FVZ2-F1
#
_cell.length_a   1.000
_cell.length_b   1.000
_cell.length_c   1.000
_cell.angle_alpha   90.00
_cell.angle_beta   90.00
_cell.angle_gamma   90.00
#
_symmetry.space_group_name_H-M   'P 1'
#
loop_
_entity.id
_entity.type
_entity.pdbx_description
1 polymer ?
#
loop_
_entity_poly.entity_id
_entity_poly.type
_entity_poly.pdbx_seq_one_letter_code
_entity_poly.pdbx_strand_id
1 'polypeptide(L)'
;MCWVVNERFPTCLDFLIGRMDEPSEMCCNNVDKLNWIAKHGLARQICWCIEYIVRDTEPEMIPSRIDDLLIKCGTRLSFPISDSKDCDKVGSEP
;
A
#
# COMPACT_ATOMS: atom_id res chain seq x y z
N MET A 1 -14.77 5.60 -2.85
CA MET A 1 -14.67 6.07 -1.45
C MET A 1 -13.41 5.46 -0.82
N CYS A 2 -12.46 6.26 -0.34
CA CYS A 2 -11.14 5.78 0.10
C CYS A 2 -10.96 5.69 1.62
N TRP A 3 -12.04 5.79 2.39
CA TRP A 3 -11.98 5.96 3.85
C TRP A 3 -11.16 4.86 4.54
N VAL A 4 -11.38 3.59 4.17
CA VAL A 4 -10.66 2.44 4.76
C VAL A 4 -9.16 2.56 4.49
N VAL A 5 -8.77 3.04 3.32
CA VAL A 5 -7.36 3.20 2.95
C VAL A 5 -6.76 4.39 3.70
N ASN A 6 -7.49 5.50 3.80
CA ASN A 6 -7.05 6.71 4.50
C ASN A 6 -6.83 6.51 6.00
N GLU A 7 -7.57 5.61 6.63
CA GLU A 7 -7.38 5.27 8.06
C GLU A 7 -6.25 4.26 8.29
N ARG A 8 -5.90 3.46 7.28
CA ARG A 8 -5.03 2.30 7.43
C ARG A 8 -3.65 2.51 6.84
N PHE A 9 -3.58 2.92 5.58
CA PHE A 9 -2.34 3.02 4.83
C PHE A 9 -1.34 4.04 5.43
N PRO A 10 -1.77 5.19 6.00
CA PRO A 10 -0.83 6.15 6.59
C PRO A 10 0.06 5.58 7.69
N THR A 11 -0.36 4.51 8.36
CA THR A 11 0.44 3.83 9.40
C THR A 11 1.76 3.23 8.87
N CYS A 12 1.91 3.13 7.55
CA CYS A 12 3.10 2.64 6.86
C CYS A 12 4.02 3.76 6.34
N LEU A 13 3.56 5.01 6.31
CA LEU A 13 4.28 6.08 5.62
C LEU A 13 5.63 6.38 6.26
N ASP A 14 5.75 6.39 7.59
CA ASP A 14 7.04 6.66 8.25
C ASP A 14 8.12 5.63 7.86
N PHE A 15 7.75 4.38 7.60
CA PHE A 15 8.67 3.39 7.05
C PHE A 15 8.95 3.66 5.56
N LEU A 16 7.90 3.83 4.75
CA LEU A 16 8.00 3.98 3.29
C LEU A 16 8.78 5.22 2.86
N ILE A 17 8.74 6.31 3.64
CA ILE A 17 9.48 7.56 3.37
C ILE A 17 10.86 7.62 4.06
N GLY A 18 11.26 6.54 4.75
CA GLY A 18 12.60 6.42 5.33
C GLY A 18 12.79 7.05 6.71
N ARG A 19 11.73 7.41 7.44
CA ARG A 19 11.85 7.91 8.83
C ARG A 19 12.11 6.80 9.86
N MET A 20 11.60 5.60 9.59
CA MET A 20 11.75 4.42 10.45
C MET A 20 12.37 3.27 9.66
N ASP A 21 13.29 2.51 10.24
CA ASP A 21 13.94 1.39 9.54
C ASP A 21 13.09 0.11 9.47
N GLU A 22 12.07 0.02 10.31
CA GLU A 22 11.15 -1.11 10.38
C GLU A 22 9.69 -0.62 10.26
N PRO A 23 8.81 -1.38 9.59
CA PRO A 23 7.39 -1.12 9.61
C PRO A 23 6.83 -1.36 11.02
N SER A 24 5.86 -0.54 11.42
CA SER A 24 5.14 -0.79 12.67
C SER A 24 4.27 -2.05 12.57
N GLU A 25 4.00 -2.71 13.69
CA GLU A 25 3.04 -3.81 13.73
C GLU A 25 1.65 -3.38 13.22
N MET A 26 1.27 -2.14 13.52
CA MET A 26 0.03 -1.54 13.03
C MET A 26 0.01 -1.44 11.50
N CYS A 27 1.14 -1.04 10.88
CA CYS A 27 1.28 -1.02 9.44
C CYS A 27 1.05 -2.42 8.84
N CYS A 28 1.75 -3.44 9.31
CA CYS A 28 1.59 -4.80 8.77
C CYS A 28 0.15 -5.31 8.91
N ASN A 29 -0.45 -5.16 10.09
CA ASN A 29 -1.84 -5.54 10.34
C ASN A 29 -2.84 -4.82 9.40
N ASN A 30 -2.57 -3.55 9.08
CA ASN A 30 -3.42 -2.76 8.21
C ASN A 30 -3.23 -3.13 6.73
N VAL A 31 -2.00 -3.39 6.30
CA VAL A 31 -1.68 -3.87 4.95
C VAL A 31 -2.34 -5.22 4.69
N ASP A 32 -2.32 -6.14 5.65
CA ASP A 32 -3.02 -7.43 5.55
C ASP A 32 -4.53 -7.28 5.42
N LYS A 33 -5.14 -6.38 6.21
CA LYS A 33 -6.57 -6.08 6.10
C LYS A 33 -6.92 -5.49 4.73
N LEU A 34 -6.12 -4.56 4.22
CA LEU A 34 -6.31 -4.02 2.88
C LEU A 34 -6.17 -5.12 1.81
N ASN A 35 -5.19 -6.01 1.95
CA ASN A 35 -5.04 -7.16 1.05
C ASN A 35 -6.22 -8.12 1.10
N TRP A 36 -6.77 -8.39 2.27
CA TRP A 36 -7.96 -9.21 2.42
C TRP A 36 -9.16 -8.56 1.68
N ILE A 37 -9.37 -7.26 1.85
CA ILE A 37 -10.43 -6.52 1.16
C ILE A 37 -10.20 -6.52 -0.37
N ALA A 38 -8.96 -6.34 -0.80
CA ALA A 38 -8.58 -6.35 -2.21
C ALA A 38 -8.94 -7.68 -2.88
N LYS A 39 -8.62 -8.81 -2.23
CA LYS A 39 -8.95 -10.17 -2.68
C LYS A 39 -10.46 -10.41 -2.81
N HIS A 40 -11.30 -9.65 -2.11
CA HIS A 40 -12.77 -9.76 -2.17
C HIS A 40 -13.42 -8.76 -3.13
N GLY A 41 -12.65 -8.17 -4.06
CA GLY A 41 -13.20 -7.44 -5.21
C GLY A 41 -12.92 -5.94 -5.23
N LEU A 42 -12.14 -5.41 -4.29
CA LEU A 42 -11.81 -3.97 -4.23
C LEU A 42 -10.34 -3.65 -4.52
N ALA A 43 -9.59 -4.57 -5.13
CA ALA A 43 -8.16 -4.39 -5.42
C ALA A 43 -7.87 -3.09 -6.19
N ARG A 44 -8.58 -2.84 -7.31
CA ARG A 44 -8.42 -1.62 -8.11
C ARG A 44 -8.75 -0.35 -7.32
N GLN A 45 -9.83 -0.37 -6.54
CA GLN A 45 -10.21 0.78 -5.71
C GLN A 45 -9.17 1.05 -4.62
N ILE A 46 -8.67 0.01 -3.95
CA ILE A 46 -7.61 0.16 -2.93
C ILE A 46 -6.36 0.76 -3.55
N CYS A 47 -5.93 0.25 -4.70
CA CYS A 47 -4.79 0.76 -5.43
C CYS A 47 -4.96 2.26 -5.75
N TRP A 48 -6.08 2.65 -6.38
CA TRP A 48 -6.37 4.06 -6.72
C TRP A 48 -6.35 4.97 -5.49
N CYS A 49 -6.87 4.48 -4.37
CA CYS A 49 -6.90 5.22 -3.12
C CYS A 49 -5.50 5.41 -2.52
N ILE A 50 -4.64 4.40 -2.62
CA ILE A 50 -3.24 4.51 -2.18
C ILE A 50 -2.52 5.55 -3.03
N GLU A 51 -2.62 5.46 -4.36
CA GLU A 51 -2.05 6.45 -5.28
C GLU A 51 -2.49 7.88 -4.92
N TYR A 52 -3.78 8.08 -4.65
CA TYR A 52 -4.30 9.39 -4.25
C TYR A 52 -3.69 9.90 -2.94
N ILE A 53 -3.53 9.04 -1.94
CA ILE A 53 -2.95 9.42 -0.63
C ILE A 53 -1.47 9.77 -0.77
N VAL A 54 -0.72 8.98 -1.54
CA VAL A 54 0.74 9.10 -1.60
C VAL A 54 1.20 10.19 -2.55
N ARG A 55 0.36 10.61 -3.52
CA ARG A 55 0.71 11.64 -4.52
C ARG A 55 1.21 12.95 -3.91
N ASP A 56 0.62 13.35 -2.79
CA ASP A 56 0.92 14.63 -2.13
C ASP A 56 1.70 14.39 -0.81
N THR A 57 2.32 13.21 -0.65
CA THR A 57 3.15 12.87 0.52
C THR A 57 4.58 13.36 0.36
N GLU A 58 5.08 14.09 1.35
CA GLU A 58 6.48 14.53 1.44
C GLU A 58 7.14 14.03 2.74
N PRO A 59 8.33 13.40 2.66
CA PRO A 59 9.06 13.00 1.46
C PRO A 59 8.33 11.95 0.61
N GLU A 60 8.67 11.85 -0.67
CA GLU A 60 8.16 10.79 -1.54
C GLU A 60 8.49 9.39 -0.98
N MET A 61 7.66 8.40 -1.31
CA MET A 61 7.92 7.02 -0.91
C MET A 61 9.17 6.49 -1.62
N ILE A 62 9.99 5.73 -0.90
CA ILE A 62 11.18 5.09 -1.46
C ILE A 62 10.75 3.76 -2.11
N PRO A 63 10.88 3.58 -3.44
CA PRO A 63 10.35 2.40 -4.12
C PRO A 63 10.87 1.07 -3.58
N SER A 64 12.16 0.98 -3.24
CA SER A 64 12.74 -0.24 -2.67
C SER A 64 12.13 -0.63 -1.32
N ARG A 65 11.62 0.35 -0.57
CA ARG A 65 10.97 0.08 0.72
C ARG A 65 9.58 -0.50 0.57
N ILE A 66 8.94 -0.37 -0.59
CA ILE A 66 7.66 -1.03 -0.86
C ILE A 66 7.87 -2.56 -0.86
N ASP A 67 8.90 -3.04 -1.56
CA ASP A 67 9.23 -4.47 -1.57
C ASP A 67 9.68 -4.95 -0.18
N ASP A 68 10.50 -4.15 0.53
CA ASP A 68 10.93 -4.47 1.89
C ASP A 68 9.74 -4.55 2.86
N LEU A 69 8.71 -3.70 2.69
CA LEU A 69 7.50 -3.74 3.50
C LEU A 69 6.83 -5.11 3.39
N LEU A 70 6.70 -5.63 2.17
CA LEU A 70 6.06 -6.92 1.91
C LEU A 70 6.84 -8.07 2.54
N ILE A 71 8.16 -8.05 2.40
CA ILE A 71 9.06 -9.05 2.99
C ILE A 71 8.97 -9.01 4.52
N LYS A 72 9.08 -7.82 5.12
CA LYS A 72 9.09 -7.63 6.57
C LYS A 72 7.75 -7.94 7.23
N CYS A 73 6.64 -7.61 6.57
CA CYS A 73 5.30 -7.97 7.05
C CYS A 73 4.90 -9.42 6.72
N GLY A 74 5.66 -10.13 5.89
CA GLY A 74 5.33 -11.49 5.46
C GLY A 74 4.10 -11.57 4.56
N THR A 75 3.78 -10.47 3.85
CA THR A 75 2.55 -10.32 3.07
C THR A 75 2.83 -10.37 1.57
N ARG A 76 1.97 -11.06 0.81
CA ARG A 76 1.91 -10.94 -0.65
C ARG A 76 0.63 -10.23 -1.06
N LEU A 77 0.77 -9.04 -1.62
CA LEU A 77 -0.38 -8.24 -2.03
C LEU A 77 -1.00 -8.74 -3.33
N SER A 78 -2.31 -8.57 -3.43
CA SER A 78 -3.12 -8.79 -4.63
C SER A 78 -3.31 -7.52 -5.47
N PHE A 79 -2.66 -6.43 -5.07
CA PHE A 79 -2.70 -5.13 -5.72
C PHE A 79 -1.30 -4.48 -5.62
N PRO A 80 -0.89 -3.67 -6.60
CA PRO A 80 0.37 -2.93 -6.50
C PRO A 80 0.24 -1.76 -5.52
N ILE A 81 1.29 -1.49 -4.75
CA ILE A 81 1.49 -0.21 -4.07
C ILE A 81 2.42 0.58 -5.00
N SER A 82 1.92 1.65 -5.57
CA SER A 82 2.67 2.48 -6.51
C SER A 82 2.19 3.92 -6.40
N ASP A 83 3.06 4.86 -6.76
CA ASP A 83 2.76 6.27 -7.00
C ASP A 83 2.52 6.57 -8.50
N SER A 84 2.68 5.57 -9.39
CA SER A 84 2.85 5.76 -10.84
C SER A 84 1.72 5.24 -11.75
N LYS A 85 0.46 5.23 -11.30
CA LYS A 85 -0.72 4.88 -12.12
C LYS A 85 -0.73 3.44 -12.66
N ASP A 86 -0.20 2.50 -11.90
CA ASP A 86 -0.22 1.08 -12.27
C ASP A 86 -1.56 0.39 -11.96
N CYS A 87 -2.47 1.08 -11.26
CA CYS A 87 -3.73 0.49 -10.84
C CYS A 87 -4.68 0.10 -11.98
N ASP A 88 -4.46 0.58 -13.20
CA ASP A 88 -5.23 0.19 -14.39
C ASP A 88 -4.81 -1.18 -14.95
N LYS A 89 -3.69 -1.75 -14.50
CA LYS A 89 -3.23 -3.11 -14.86
C LYS A 89 -3.77 -4.20 -13.92
N VAL A 90 -4.52 -3.82 -12.87
CA VAL A 90 -5.16 -4.74 -11.92
C VAL A 90 -6.33 -5.44 -12.63
N GLY A 91 -6.02 -6.51 -13.36
CA GLY A 91 -6.98 -7.28 -14.16
C GLY A 91 -6.42 -7.95 -15.42
N SER A 92 -5.10 -7.98 -15.60
CA SER A 92 -4.47 -8.64 -16.76
C SER A 92 -3.31 -9.52 -16.32
N GLU A 93 -3.63 -10.57 -15.58
CA GLU A 93 -2.87 -11.82 -15.59
C GLU A 93 -3.79 -12.88 -16.22
N PRO A 94 -3.33 -13.65 -17.23
CA PRO A 94 -4.15 -14.61 -17.96
C PRO A 94 -4.65 -15.78 -17.11
#